data_AF-A0A5C6VIM7-F1
#
_entry.id   AF-A0A5C6VIM7-F1
#
_cell.length_a   1.000
_cell.length_b   1.000
_cell.length_c   1.000
_cell.angle_alpha   90.00
_cell.angle_beta   90.00
_cell.angle_gamma   90.00
#
_symmetry.space_group_name_H-M   'P 1'
#
loop_
_entity.id
_entity.type
_entity.pdbx_description
1 polymer ?
#
loop_
_entity_poly.entity_id
_entity_poly.type
_entity_poly.pdbx_seq_one_letter_code
_entity_poly.pdbx_strand_id
1 'polypeptide(L)'
;MFKKVLFPLIFLLLITPILAQAAPKYPDKNKLRKELKIAGLKKVLQLKEGILIFRFQTKKLAIESLERKGRVEAATKLRQEVSTRNKFIVERFKRNFNFCEVHFIYSHQSNIVRKDYSQAQFIDMSFNPTQAPKGGQFFLTADFSEANTFDEINELTPPGVILRDQNFQQIKRPIKAHSFTVEKFNRRLKRMYRKAKRKQRKGKL
;
A
#
# COMPACT_ATOMS: atom_id res chain seq x y z
N MET A 1 -24.32 -35.84 58.07
CA MET A 1 -23.01 -35.20 57.85
C MET A 1 -22.52 -35.27 56.39
N PHE A 2 -23.40 -35.31 55.37
CA PHE A 2 -22.99 -35.42 53.95
C PHE A 2 -23.99 -34.75 52.98
N LYS A 3 -24.47 -33.53 53.27
CA LYS A 3 -25.44 -32.82 52.39
C LYS A 3 -25.18 -31.32 52.20
N LYS A 4 -23.95 -30.83 52.39
CA LYS A 4 -23.64 -29.39 52.26
C LYS A 4 -22.46 -29.03 51.35
N VAL A 5 -21.87 -30.01 50.63
CA VAL A 5 -20.72 -29.75 49.74
C VAL A 5 -20.98 -30.17 48.28
N LEU A 6 -22.16 -30.70 47.96
CA LEU A 6 -22.48 -31.16 46.60
C LEU A 6 -23.19 -30.11 45.72
N PHE A 7 -23.40 -28.89 46.22
CA PHE A 7 -24.11 -27.84 45.47
C PHE A 7 -23.20 -26.83 44.73
N PRO A 8 -21.95 -26.51 45.15
CA PRO A 8 -21.15 -25.53 44.42
C PRO A 8 -20.43 -26.11 43.19
N LEU A 9 -20.35 -27.45 43.05
CA LEU A 9 -19.65 -28.07 41.91
C LEU A 9 -20.49 -28.15 40.63
N ILE A 10 -21.82 -28.12 40.74
CA ILE A 10 -22.74 -28.15 39.57
C ILE A 10 -22.85 -26.76 38.91
N PHE A 11 -22.62 -25.69 39.68
CA PHE A 11 -22.69 -24.32 39.15
C PHE A 11 -21.45 -23.92 38.33
N LEU A 12 -20.30 -24.59 38.51
CA LEU A 12 -19.08 -24.33 37.75
C LEU A 12 -19.11 -24.95 36.33
N LEU A 13 -19.97 -25.95 36.09
CA LEU A 13 -20.08 -26.64 34.79
C LEU A 13 -21.14 -26.05 33.85
N LEU A 14 -21.95 -25.09 34.29
CA LEU A 14 -23.00 -24.46 33.46
C LEU A 14 -22.56 -23.15 32.78
N ILE A 15 -21.35 -22.64 33.06
CA ILE A 15 -20.86 -21.37 32.50
C ILE A 15 -20.00 -21.58 31.23
N THR A 16 -19.69 -22.82 30.84
CA THR A 16 -18.71 -23.09 29.76
C THR A 16 -19.21 -23.39 28.34
N PRO A 17 -20.47 -23.16 27.88
CA PRO A 17 -20.77 -23.31 26.45
C PRO A 17 -20.87 -21.99 25.66
N ILE A 18 -20.65 -20.81 26.26
CA ILE A 18 -20.83 -19.53 25.54
C ILE A 18 -19.61 -19.16 24.68
N LEU A 19 -18.40 -19.58 25.05
CA LEU A 19 -17.19 -19.29 24.25
C LEU A 19 -17.03 -20.15 23.00
N ALA A 20 -17.75 -21.28 22.87
CA ALA A 20 -17.57 -22.21 21.75
C ALA A 20 -18.34 -21.84 20.46
N GLN A 21 -19.34 -20.95 20.53
CA GLN A 21 -20.20 -20.63 19.38
C GLN A 21 -19.84 -19.34 18.64
N ALA A 22 -18.80 -18.62 19.07
CA ALA A 22 -18.37 -17.37 18.45
C ALA A 22 -17.07 -17.50 17.65
N ALA A 23 -16.75 -18.67 17.09
CA ALA A 23 -15.71 -18.74 16.07
C ALA A 23 -16.14 -17.81 14.91
N PRO A 24 -15.39 -16.74 14.59
CA PRO A 24 -15.80 -15.82 13.55
C PRO A 24 -15.96 -16.60 12.24
N LYS A 25 -17.16 -16.56 11.66
CA LYS A 25 -17.41 -17.09 10.32
C LYS A 25 -16.43 -16.39 9.39
N TYR A 26 -15.41 -17.10 8.92
CA TYR A 26 -14.47 -16.57 7.94
C TYR A 26 -15.28 -16.04 6.75
N PRO A 27 -15.11 -14.78 6.35
CA PRO A 27 -15.89 -14.21 5.25
C PRO A 27 -15.67 -15.04 3.99
N ASP A 28 -16.75 -15.32 3.25
CA ASP A 28 -16.65 -16.00 1.95
C ASP A 28 -15.61 -15.27 1.09
N LYS A 29 -14.52 -15.97 0.77
CA LYS A 29 -13.40 -15.44 0.01
C LYS A 29 -13.86 -14.83 -1.31
N ASN A 30 -14.88 -15.39 -1.97
CA ASN A 30 -15.37 -14.86 -3.25
C ASN A 30 -16.12 -13.54 -3.08
N LYS A 31 -16.94 -13.42 -2.04
CA LYS A 31 -17.61 -12.16 -1.67
C LYS A 31 -16.57 -11.07 -1.36
N LEU A 32 -15.61 -11.35 -0.48
CA LEU A 32 -14.54 -10.41 -0.12
C LEU A 32 -13.73 -9.97 -1.36
N ARG A 33 -13.35 -10.93 -2.22
CA ARG A 33 -12.66 -10.65 -3.49
C ARG A 33 -13.44 -9.70 -4.40
N LYS A 34 -14.77 -9.79 -4.43
CA LYS A 34 -15.65 -8.93 -5.24
C LYS A 34 -15.72 -7.53 -4.65
N GLU A 35 -15.86 -7.41 -3.33
CA GLU A 35 -15.89 -6.14 -2.59
C GLU A 35 -14.58 -5.36 -2.77
N LEU A 36 -13.43 -6.00 -2.51
CA LEU A 36 -12.10 -5.39 -2.70
C LEU A 36 -11.90 -4.89 -4.14
N LYS A 37 -12.41 -5.64 -5.13
CA LYS A 37 -12.33 -5.24 -6.54
C LYS A 37 -13.20 -4.03 -6.85
N ILE A 38 -14.38 -3.90 -6.24
CA ILE A 38 -15.25 -2.72 -6.41
C ILE A 38 -14.60 -1.52 -5.72
N ALA A 39 -14.15 -1.67 -4.47
CA ALA A 39 -13.47 -0.63 -3.71
C ALA A 39 -12.23 -0.10 -4.46
N GLY A 40 -11.38 -0.98 -4.98
CA GLY A 40 -10.21 -0.55 -5.75
C GLY A 40 -10.54 0.12 -7.09
N LEU A 41 -11.66 -0.25 -7.74
CA LEU A 41 -12.12 0.47 -8.94
C LEU A 41 -12.63 1.88 -8.60
N LYS A 42 -13.29 2.08 -7.45
CA LYS A 42 -13.67 3.41 -6.94
C LYS A 42 -12.44 4.28 -6.69
N LYS A 43 -11.45 3.74 -5.98
CA LYS A 43 -10.18 4.43 -5.72
C LYS A 43 -9.46 4.84 -7.01
N VAL A 44 -9.49 4.02 -8.07
CA VAL A 44 -8.90 4.37 -9.38
C VAL A 44 -9.70 5.47 -10.12
N LEU A 45 -11.02 5.52 -9.95
CA LEU A 45 -11.80 6.65 -10.49
C LEU A 45 -11.38 7.94 -9.83
N GLN A 46 -11.33 7.96 -8.50
CA GLN A 46 -10.92 9.14 -7.73
C GLN A 46 -9.47 9.53 -8.03
N LEU A 47 -8.56 8.57 -8.20
CA LEU A 47 -7.17 8.84 -8.55
C LEU A 47 -7.02 9.57 -9.89
N LYS A 48 -7.94 9.41 -10.85
CA LYS A 48 -7.83 10.06 -12.16
C LYS A 48 -7.84 11.60 -12.05
N GLU A 49 -8.57 12.12 -11.06
CA GLU A 49 -8.70 13.56 -10.74
C GLU A 49 -7.91 13.93 -9.47
N GLY A 50 -7.24 12.95 -8.86
CA GLY A 50 -6.41 13.12 -7.68
C GLY A 50 -4.92 13.05 -8.01
N ILE A 51 -4.12 12.86 -6.96
CA ILE A 51 -2.66 12.81 -7.07
C ILE A 51 -2.11 11.43 -6.71
N LEU A 52 -1.04 11.03 -7.39
CA LEU A 52 -0.24 9.87 -7.03
C LEU A 52 1.03 10.32 -6.31
N ILE A 53 1.21 9.92 -5.06
CA ILE A 53 2.44 10.16 -4.30
C ILE A 53 3.35 8.95 -4.42
N PHE A 54 4.41 9.04 -5.22
CA PHE A 54 5.39 7.99 -5.38
C PHE A 54 6.50 8.08 -4.32
N ARG A 55 6.80 6.96 -3.66
CA ARG A 55 7.77 6.88 -2.56
C ARG A 55 9.07 6.25 -3.04
N PHE A 56 10.15 7.01 -2.95
CA PHE A 56 11.49 6.49 -3.18
C PHE A 56 12.04 5.77 -1.95
N GLN A 57 12.62 4.60 -2.18
CA GLN A 57 13.37 3.90 -1.15
C GLN A 57 14.67 4.66 -0.88
N THR A 58 15.00 4.84 0.40
CA THR A 58 16.25 5.49 0.83
C THR A 58 17.27 4.50 1.40
N LYS A 59 16.81 3.32 1.85
CA LYS A 59 17.60 2.33 2.60
C LYS A 59 18.43 2.98 3.74
N LYS A 60 17.96 4.10 4.31
CA LYS A 60 18.68 4.93 5.29
C LYS A 60 19.26 4.10 6.44
N LEU A 61 18.43 3.28 7.09
CA LEU A 61 18.85 2.41 8.20
C LEU A 61 19.95 1.40 7.81
N ALA A 62 19.90 0.88 6.58
CA ALA A 62 20.91 -0.08 6.11
C ALA A 62 22.25 0.62 5.85
N ILE A 63 22.21 1.81 5.24
CA ILE A 63 23.38 2.64 5.00
C ILE A 63 24.03 3.05 6.33
N GLU A 64 23.26 3.60 7.26
CA GLU A 64 23.74 4.01 8.59
C GLU A 64 24.29 2.82 9.40
N SER A 65 23.70 1.63 9.24
CA SER A 65 24.21 0.40 9.87
C SER A 65 25.57 -0.01 9.32
N LEU A 66 25.78 0.09 8.00
CA LEU A 66 27.08 -0.20 7.37
C LEU A 66 28.14 0.80 7.82
N GLU A 67 27.81 2.09 7.87
CA GLU A 67 28.72 3.15 8.32
C GLU A 67 29.14 2.96 9.78
N ARG A 68 28.20 2.69 10.68
CA ARG A 68 28.51 2.39 12.09
C ARG A 68 29.39 1.16 12.29
N LYS A 69 29.40 0.23 11.33
CA LYS A 69 30.26 -0.96 11.33
C LYS A 69 31.61 -0.71 10.63
N GLY A 70 31.94 0.52 10.27
CA GLY A 70 33.15 0.88 9.54
C GLY A 70 33.16 0.42 8.07
N ARG A 71 32.04 -0.08 7.53
CA ARG A 71 31.93 -0.59 6.16
C ARG A 71 31.60 0.53 5.17
N VAL A 72 32.45 1.55 5.11
CA VAL A 72 32.22 2.79 4.35
C VAL A 72 32.05 2.55 2.85
N GLU A 73 32.85 1.66 2.26
CA GLU A 73 32.76 1.33 0.83
C GLU A 73 31.41 0.68 0.48
N ALA A 74 30.97 -0.29 1.28
CA ALA A 74 29.68 -0.95 1.11
C ALA A 74 28.50 0.04 1.26
N ALA A 75 28.59 0.95 2.24
CA ALA A 75 27.59 2.02 2.41
C ALA A 75 27.53 2.94 1.18
N THR A 76 28.70 3.29 0.64
CA THR A 76 28.83 4.15 -0.55
C THR A 76 28.25 3.48 -1.79
N LYS A 77 28.56 2.21 -2.01
CA LYS A 77 27.99 1.42 -3.12
C LYS A 77 26.46 1.34 -3.02
N LEU A 78 25.92 1.02 -1.84
CA LEU A 78 24.47 0.96 -1.62
C LEU A 78 23.80 2.33 -1.87
N ARG A 79 24.44 3.43 -1.46
CA ARG A 79 23.95 4.79 -1.73
C ARG A 79 23.88 5.08 -3.23
N GLN A 80 24.91 4.70 -3.98
CA GLN A 80 24.95 4.86 -5.44
C GLN A 80 23.88 4.02 -6.13
N GLU A 81 23.70 2.76 -5.73
CA GLU A 81 22.66 1.87 -6.27
C GLU A 81 21.25 2.44 -6.05
N VAL A 82 20.96 2.90 -4.83
CA VAL A 82 19.68 3.55 -4.48
C VAL A 82 19.47 4.82 -5.32
N SER A 83 20.49 5.67 -5.44
CA SER A 83 20.43 6.91 -6.23
C SER A 83 20.17 6.63 -7.72
N THR A 84 20.94 5.73 -8.32
CA THR A 84 20.80 5.32 -9.73
C THR A 84 19.42 4.75 -10.00
N ARG A 85 18.91 3.89 -9.11
CA ARG A 85 17.56 3.34 -9.22
C ARG A 85 16.48 4.41 -9.14
N ASN A 86 16.58 5.33 -8.18
CA ASN A 86 15.59 6.40 -8.03
C ASN A 86 15.57 7.32 -9.26
N LYS A 87 16.74 7.69 -9.81
CA LYS A 87 16.86 8.45 -11.07
C LYS A 87 16.20 7.73 -12.23
N PHE A 88 16.45 6.42 -12.38
CA PHE A 88 15.82 5.60 -13.41
C PHE A 88 14.28 5.63 -13.29
N ILE A 89 13.75 5.58 -12.07
CA ILE A 89 12.30 5.63 -11.84
C ILE A 89 11.73 6.99 -12.26
N VAL A 90 12.35 8.11 -11.84
CA VAL A 90 11.91 9.46 -12.23
C VAL A 90 11.83 9.59 -13.75
N GLU A 91 12.89 9.20 -14.46
CA GLU A 91 12.93 9.25 -15.92
C GLU A 91 11.80 8.45 -16.56
N ARG A 92 11.50 7.26 -15.99
CA ARG A 92 10.40 6.42 -16.47
C ARG A 92 9.02 7.06 -16.22
N PHE A 93 8.82 7.72 -15.09
CA PHE A 93 7.60 8.50 -14.82
C PHE A 93 7.46 9.67 -15.79
N LYS A 94 8.52 10.47 -15.96
CA LYS A 94 8.53 11.62 -16.87
C LYS A 94 8.14 11.25 -18.30
N ARG A 95 8.68 10.14 -18.82
CA ARG A 95 8.44 9.71 -20.21
C ARG A 95 7.12 8.97 -20.41
N ASN A 96 6.67 8.20 -19.43
CA ASN A 96 5.67 7.16 -19.67
C ASN A 96 4.41 7.24 -18.80
N PHE A 97 4.37 8.10 -17.78
CA PHE A 97 3.23 8.21 -16.88
C PHE A 97 2.42 9.47 -17.17
N ASN A 98 1.14 9.29 -17.48
CA ASN A 98 0.21 10.39 -17.78
C ASN A 98 -1.23 10.03 -17.37
N PHE A 99 -1.37 9.23 -16.31
CA PHE A 99 -2.68 8.86 -15.80
C PHE A 99 -3.28 9.97 -14.96
N CYS A 100 -2.52 10.47 -13.99
CA CYS A 100 -2.85 11.56 -13.06
C CYS A 100 -1.57 12.36 -12.78
N GLU A 101 -1.69 13.41 -11.97
CA GLU A 101 -0.52 14.10 -11.44
C GLU A 101 0.29 13.16 -10.54
N VAL A 102 1.62 13.30 -10.56
CA VAL A 102 2.53 12.48 -9.75
C VAL A 102 3.52 13.36 -9.02
N HIS A 103 3.67 13.13 -7.72
CA HIS A 103 4.65 13.78 -6.87
C HIS A 103 5.50 12.74 -6.17
N PHE A 104 6.68 13.15 -5.72
CA PHE A 104 7.65 12.25 -5.14
C PHE A 104 7.96 12.61 -3.70
N ILE A 105 8.14 11.60 -2.87
CA ILE A 105 8.65 11.72 -1.51
C ILE A 105 9.68 10.62 -1.24
N TYR A 106 10.48 10.80 -0.19
CA TYR A 106 11.28 9.71 0.34
C TYR A 106 10.49 8.82 1.30
N SER A 107 10.86 7.54 1.41
CA SER A 107 10.17 6.56 2.25
C SER A 107 10.11 6.95 3.73
N HIS A 108 11.06 7.73 4.25
CA HIS A 108 11.02 8.20 5.65
C HIS A 108 9.93 9.25 5.92
N GLN A 109 9.41 9.93 4.88
CA GLN A 109 8.32 10.91 5.00
C GLN A 109 6.93 10.24 5.16
N SER A 110 6.86 8.90 5.10
CA SER A 110 5.58 8.17 5.08
C SER A 110 4.69 8.43 6.29
N ASN A 111 5.28 8.57 7.48
CA ASN A 111 4.52 8.82 8.70
C ASN A 111 3.93 10.23 8.71
N ILE A 112 4.64 11.21 8.14
CA ILE A 112 4.16 12.58 8.00
C ILE A 112 2.99 12.57 7.01
N VAL A 113 3.18 11.96 5.83
CA VAL A 113 2.11 11.83 4.82
C VAL A 113 0.84 11.16 5.34
N ARG A 114 0.98 10.14 6.20
CA ARG A 114 -0.18 9.46 6.80
C ARG A 114 -0.97 10.38 7.73
N LYS A 115 -0.29 11.25 8.47
CA LYS A 115 -0.92 12.17 9.44
C LYS A 115 -1.48 13.40 8.74
N ASP A 116 -0.63 14.04 7.94
CA ASP A 116 -0.94 15.22 7.15
C ASP A 116 0.09 15.34 6.02
N TYR A 117 -0.34 15.08 4.78
CA TYR A 117 0.56 15.13 3.63
C TYR A 117 1.03 16.54 3.30
N SER A 118 0.31 17.59 3.72
CA SER A 118 0.72 18.98 3.47
C SER A 118 2.03 19.34 4.18
N GLN A 119 2.35 18.62 5.27
CA GLN A 119 3.55 18.82 6.08
C GLN A 119 4.74 17.98 5.59
N ALA A 120 4.54 17.08 4.62
CA ALA A 120 5.61 16.24 4.13
C ALA A 120 6.54 17.02 3.19
N GLN A 121 7.83 16.69 3.25
CA GLN A 121 8.79 17.21 2.27
C GLN A 121 8.66 16.42 0.96
N PHE A 122 8.18 17.10 -0.08
CA PHE A 122 8.16 16.59 -1.44
C PHE A 122 9.50 16.86 -2.14
N ILE A 123 9.71 16.16 -3.24
CA ILE A 123 10.85 16.40 -4.12
C ILE A 123 10.41 16.49 -5.59
N ASP A 124 11.14 17.28 -6.36
CA ASP A 124 10.97 17.36 -7.81
C ASP A 124 11.70 16.21 -8.55
N MET A 125 11.68 16.27 -9.87
CA MET A 125 12.37 15.31 -10.75
C MET A 125 13.90 15.41 -10.67
N SER A 126 14.43 16.50 -10.13
CA SER A 126 15.85 16.73 -9.89
C SER A 126 16.27 16.38 -8.46
N PHE A 127 15.37 15.80 -7.65
CA PHE A 127 15.54 15.44 -6.24
C PHE A 127 15.72 16.63 -5.30
N ASN A 128 15.36 17.84 -5.72
CA ASN A 128 15.36 19.02 -4.87
C ASN A 128 14.07 19.07 -4.02
N PRO A 129 14.12 19.55 -2.77
CA PRO A 129 12.93 19.75 -1.96
C PRO A 129 11.92 20.67 -2.64
N THR A 130 10.64 20.32 -2.57
CA THR A 130 9.52 21.11 -3.06
C THR A 130 8.39 21.17 -2.03
N GLN A 131 7.47 22.12 -2.23
CA GLN A 131 6.27 22.24 -1.43
C GLN A 131 5.30 21.11 -1.75
N ALA A 132 4.45 20.76 -0.78
CA ALA A 132 3.33 19.86 -1.02
C ALA A 132 2.40 20.43 -2.11
N PRO A 133 1.82 19.58 -2.96
CA PRO A 133 0.91 20.02 -4.00
C PRO A 133 -0.30 20.74 -3.40
N LYS A 134 -0.63 21.90 -3.97
CA LYS A 134 -1.82 22.68 -3.61
C LYS A 134 -3.03 22.08 -4.31
N GLY A 135 -3.73 21.18 -3.62
CA GLY A 135 -4.97 20.58 -4.13
C GLY A 135 -4.91 19.06 -4.25
N GLY A 136 -6.10 18.45 -4.29
CA GLY A 136 -6.31 17.01 -4.25
C GLY A 136 -6.93 16.58 -2.92
N GLN A 137 -8.26 16.37 -2.91
CA GLN A 137 -8.95 15.75 -1.77
C GLN A 137 -8.57 14.26 -1.64
N PHE A 138 -8.11 13.65 -2.73
CA PHE A 138 -7.81 12.24 -2.81
C PHE A 138 -6.40 11.99 -3.33
N PHE A 139 -5.63 11.18 -2.61
CA PHE A 139 -4.34 10.71 -3.04
C PHE A 139 -4.20 9.22 -2.79
N LEU A 140 -3.38 8.58 -3.62
CA LEU A 140 -2.86 7.24 -3.36
C LEU A 140 -1.34 7.30 -3.31
N THR A 141 -0.73 6.39 -2.57
CA THR A 141 0.72 6.27 -2.54
C THR A 141 1.17 5.06 -3.36
N ALA A 142 2.35 5.13 -3.97
CA ALA A 142 2.94 4.00 -4.67
C ALA A 142 4.44 3.85 -4.37
N ASP A 143 4.94 2.61 -4.41
CA ASP A 143 6.37 2.31 -4.41
C ASP A 143 6.66 1.02 -5.20
N PHE A 144 7.93 0.76 -5.46
CA PHE A 144 8.36 -0.58 -5.90
C PHE A 144 8.59 -1.46 -4.67
N SER A 145 7.89 -2.60 -4.62
CA SER A 145 8.25 -3.72 -3.76
C SER A 145 9.34 -4.56 -4.42
N GLU A 146 10.34 -4.94 -3.62
CA GLU A 146 11.43 -5.83 -4.00
C GLU A 146 11.15 -7.29 -3.60
N ALA A 147 10.17 -7.53 -2.73
CA ALA A 147 9.88 -8.84 -2.18
C ALA A 147 8.47 -9.31 -2.54
N ASN A 148 8.29 -10.63 -2.52
CA ASN A 148 6.98 -11.24 -2.48
C ASN A 148 6.26 -10.83 -1.18
N THR A 149 4.98 -10.55 -1.26
CA THR A 149 4.13 -10.22 -0.11
C THR A 149 2.87 -11.08 -0.14
N PHE A 150 2.27 -11.37 1.02
CA PHE A 150 0.98 -12.06 1.08
C PHE A 150 -0.16 -11.06 1.24
N ASP A 151 -1.29 -11.34 0.60
CA ASP A 151 -2.46 -10.48 0.63
C ASP A 151 -3.49 -10.91 1.71
N GLU A 152 -4.64 -10.20 1.83
CA GLU A 152 -5.65 -10.48 2.88
C GLU A 152 -6.33 -11.84 2.72
N ILE A 153 -6.16 -12.48 1.57
CA ILE A 153 -6.71 -13.79 1.23
C ILE A 153 -5.60 -14.83 1.07
N ASN A 154 -4.40 -14.53 1.57
CA ASN A 154 -3.19 -15.36 1.51
C ASN A 154 -2.72 -15.69 0.08
N GLU A 155 -2.98 -14.83 -0.90
CA GLU A 155 -2.39 -14.92 -2.23
C GLU A 155 -1.00 -14.24 -2.28
N LEU A 156 -0.04 -14.91 -2.90
CA LEU A 156 1.30 -14.38 -3.14
C LEU A 156 1.24 -13.22 -4.15
N THR A 157 1.88 -12.12 -3.79
CA THR A 157 1.96 -10.87 -4.55
C THR A 157 3.44 -10.60 -4.89
N PRO A 158 3.88 -10.81 -6.14
CA PRO A 158 5.28 -10.67 -6.52
C PRO A 158 5.77 -9.21 -6.57
N PRO A 159 7.10 -8.99 -6.67
CA PRO A 159 7.70 -7.66 -6.78
C PRO A 159 7.09 -6.82 -7.90
N GLY A 160 6.98 -5.51 -7.70
CA GLY A 160 6.35 -4.60 -8.64
C GLY A 160 5.89 -3.29 -8.01
N VAL A 161 5.19 -2.46 -8.79
CA VAL A 161 4.56 -1.24 -8.26
C VAL A 161 3.37 -1.63 -7.38
N ILE A 162 3.42 -1.25 -6.11
CA ILE A 162 2.35 -1.42 -5.15
C ILE A 162 1.63 -0.10 -4.95
N LEU A 163 0.32 -0.08 -5.16
CA LEU A 163 -0.54 1.06 -4.85
C LEU A 163 -1.13 0.89 -3.45
N ARG A 164 -1.13 1.94 -2.65
CA ARG A 164 -1.69 1.98 -1.29
C ARG A 164 -2.59 3.20 -1.13
N ASP A 165 -3.53 3.11 -0.20
CA ASP A 165 -4.33 4.27 0.22
C ASP A 165 -3.58 5.19 1.20
N GLN A 166 -4.32 6.19 1.70
CA GLN A 166 -3.83 7.22 2.61
C GLN A 166 -3.34 6.65 3.95
N ASN A 167 -3.85 5.48 4.35
CA ASN A 167 -3.41 4.75 5.53
C ASN A 167 -2.21 3.83 5.23
N PHE A 168 -1.69 3.85 4.00
CA PHE A 168 -0.63 2.97 3.51
C PHE A 168 -1.06 1.49 3.48
N GLN A 169 -2.36 1.22 3.40
CA GLN A 169 -2.86 -0.13 3.17
C GLN A 169 -2.88 -0.43 1.68
N GLN A 170 -2.36 -1.59 1.29
CA GLN A 170 -2.23 -1.97 -0.12
C GLN A 170 -3.59 -2.19 -0.78
N ILE A 171 -3.78 -1.55 -1.94
CA ILE A 171 -4.93 -1.79 -2.81
C ILE A 171 -4.64 -3.04 -3.64
N LYS A 172 -5.00 -4.20 -3.09
CA LYS A 172 -4.69 -5.53 -3.65
C LYS A 172 -5.43 -5.86 -4.95
N ARG A 173 -6.58 -5.21 -5.20
CA ARG A 173 -7.41 -5.45 -6.38
C ARG A 173 -7.98 -4.15 -6.92
N PRO A 174 -8.14 -4.00 -8.25
CA PRO A 174 -7.68 -4.91 -9.30
C PRO A 174 -6.16 -4.89 -9.59
N ILE A 175 -5.34 -4.15 -8.84
CA ILE A 175 -3.89 -4.10 -9.05
C ILE A 175 -3.22 -5.18 -8.22
N LYS A 176 -2.98 -6.35 -8.82
CA LYS A 176 -2.01 -7.29 -8.26
C LYS A 176 -0.62 -6.71 -8.50
N ALA A 177 0.29 -6.74 -7.53
CA ALA A 177 1.67 -6.40 -7.81
C ALA A 177 2.26 -7.55 -8.64
N HIS A 178 2.70 -7.22 -9.84
CA HIS A 178 3.59 -8.03 -10.65
C HIS A 178 4.61 -7.05 -11.24
N SER A 179 5.68 -7.54 -11.84
CA SER A 179 6.82 -6.77 -12.38
C SER A 179 6.40 -5.73 -13.45
N PHE A 180 5.78 -4.65 -13.00
CA PHE A 180 5.24 -3.61 -13.83
C PHE A 180 6.23 -2.46 -13.86
N THR A 181 6.88 -2.29 -15.01
CA THR A 181 7.50 -1.02 -15.37
C THR A 181 6.46 0.11 -15.30
N VAL A 182 6.90 1.37 -15.25
CA VAL A 182 6.00 2.52 -15.16
C VAL A 182 4.99 2.56 -16.33
N GLU A 183 5.42 2.16 -17.53
CA GLU A 183 4.59 2.02 -18.73
C GLU A 183 3.44 1.03 -18.51
N LYS A 184 3.75 -0.16 -17.99
CA LYS A 184 2.75 -1.20 -17.73
C LYS A 184 1.80 -0.78 -16.61
N PHE A 185 2.32 -0.11 -15.58
CA PHE A 185 1.53 0.45 -14.49
C PHE A 185 0.54 1.51 -15.01
N ASN A 186 1.00 2.48 -15.80
CA ASN A 186 0.14 3.49 -16.44
C ASN A 186 -0.96 2.84 -17.31
N ARG A 187 -0.59 1.88 -18.17
CA ARG A 187 -1.54 1.15 -19.02
C ARG A 187 -2.57 0.39 -18.18
N ARG A 188 -2.17 -0.19 -17.06
CA ARG A 188 -3.05 -0.91 -16.12
C ARG A 188 -4.06 0.05 -15.49
N LEU A 189 -3.63 1.20 -14.98
CA LEU A 189 -4.51 2.23 -14.43
C LEU A 189 -5.54 2.71 -15.46
N LYS A 190 -5.11 3.02 -16.69
CA LYS A 190 -6.00 3.42 -17.79
C LYS A 190 -7.08 2.36 -18.07
N ARG A 191 -6.69 1.09 -18.16
CA ARG A 191 -7.65 -0.03 -18.37
C ARG A 191 -8.64 -0.15 -17.21
N MET A 192 -8.18 0.02 -15.98
CA MET A 192 -9.01 -0.06 -14.78
C MET A 192 -9.99 1.11 -14.69
N TYR A 193 -9.53 2.32 -15.00
CA TYR A 193 -10.38 3.50 -15.10
C TYR A 193 -11.51 3.30 -16.12
N ARG A 194 -11.20 2.83 -17.34
CA ARG A 194 -12.23 2.50 -18.35
C ARG A 194 -13.23 1.46 -17.82
N LYS A 195 -12.74 0.43 -17.13
CA LYS A 195 -13.59 -0.60 -16.53
C LYS A 195 -14.48 -0.03 -15.41
N ALA A 196 -13.95 0.87 -14.59
CA ALA A 196 -14.68 1.51 -13.51
C ALA A 196 -15.77 2.44 -14.07
N LYS A 197 -15.47 3.30 -15.05
CA LYS A 197 -16.46 4.12 -15.77
C LYS A 197 -17.58 3.29 -16.39
N ARG A 198 -17.25 2.17 -17.05
CA ARG A 198 -18.26 1.24 -17.60
C ARG A 198 -19.19 0.65 -16.54
N LYS A 199 -18.65 0.34 -15.35
CA LYS A 199 -19.46 -0.17 -14.23
C LYS A 199 -20.31 0.92 -13.58
N GLN A 200 -19.76 2.12 -13.41
CA GLN A 200 -20.46 3.29 -12.89
C GLN A 200 -21.69 3.61 -13.75
N ARG A 201 -21.52 3.65 -15.09
CA ARG A 201 -22.64 3.84 -16.03
C ARG A 201 -23.74 2.77 -15.96
N LYS A 202 -23.42 1.58 -15.45
CA LYS A 202 -24.38 0.47 -15.30
C LYS A 202 -24.99 0.37 -13.89
N GLY A 203 -24.70 1.31 -12.99
CA GLY A 203 -25.12 1.24 -11.58
C GLY A 203 -24.47 0.09 -10.80
N LYS A 204 -23.32 -0.42 -11.27
CA LYS A 204 -22.62 -1.60 -10.68
C LYS A 204 -21.36 -1.22 -9.91
N LEU A 205 -21.23 0.04 -9.52
CA LEU A 205 -20.12 0.58 -8.74
C LEU A 205 -20.66 1.30 -7.51
#